data_AF-A0A3D2W6W3-F1
#
_entry.id   AF-A0A3D2W6W3-F1
#
_cell.length_a   1.000
_cell.length_b   1.000
_cell.length_c   1.000
_cell.angle_alpha   90.00
_cell.angle_beta   90.00
_cell.angle_gamma   90.00
#
_symmetry.space_group_name_H-M   'P 1'
#
loop_
_entity.id
_entity.type
_entity.pdbx_description
1 polymer ?
#
loop_
_entity_poly.entity_id
_entity_poly.type
_entity_poly.pdbx_seq_one_letter_code
_entity_poly.pdbx_strand_id
1 'polypeptide(L)'
;MVYMLNKLKALFKNTYFNIFLILSLAGVVLFFTLKNDGKEVIQILSRISIPGLLFLVVLMVLEKVMLGWGLMLECRQSHPEYTWKQGIINAYVAGLFCNITPGASGGQVGQGYIFRKQGIPVTHSIG
;
A
#
# COMPACT_ATOMS: atom_id res chain seq x y z
N MET A 1 18.21 31.94 -2.27
CA MET A 1 18.13 30.54 -1.75
C MET A 1 16.81 30.25 -1.02
N VAL A 2 16.44 31.00 0.02
CA VAL A 2 15.17 30.81 0.78
C VAL A 2 13.91 30.96 -0.07
N TYR A 3 13.89 31.93 -1.00
CA TYR A 3 12.77 32.15 -1.92
C TYR A 3 12.48 30.96 -2.84
N MET A 4 13.53 30.33 -3.40
CA MET A 4 13.39 29.13 -4.23
C MET A 4 12.86 27.94 -3.43
N LEU A 5 13.35 27.75 -2.20
CA LEU A 5 12.86 26.69 -1.29
C LEU A 5 11.38 26.85 -0.97
N ASN A 6 10.91 28.08 -0.76
CA ASN A 6 9.49 28.35 -0.49
C ASN A 6 8.61 28.09 -1.72
N LYS A 7 9.07 28.46 -2.93
CA LYS A 7 8.37 28.10 -4.17
C LYS A 7 8.32 26.58 -4.38
N LEU A 8 9.43 25.87 -4.13
CA LEU A 8 9.47 24.41 -4.23
C LEU A 8 8.46 23.76 -3.27
N LYS A 9 8.44 24.21 -2.01
CA LYS A 9 7.48 23.72 -1.01
C LYS A 9 6.03 23.98 -1.41
N ALA A 10 5.74 25.14 -2.03
CA ALA A 10 4.40 25.44 -2.52
C ALA A 10 4.00 24.55 -3.71
N LEU A 11 4.97 24.23 -4.58
CA LEU A 11 4.79 23.32 -5.72
C LEU A 11 4.43 21.89 -5.26
N PHE A 12 5.20 21.32 -4.32
CA PHE A 12 4.97 19.98 -3.77
C PHE A 12 3.75 19.87 -2.85
N LYS A 13 3.13 20.98 -2.47
CA LYS A 13 1.83 21.00 -1.78
C LYS A 13 0.66 20.97 -2.75
N ASN A 14 0.88 21.26 -4.04
CA ASN A 14 -0.18 21.27 -5.02
C ASN A 14 -0.51 19.83 -5.47
N THR A 15 -1.73 19.40 -5.15
CA THR A 15 -2.22 18.05 -5.49
C THR A 15 -2.14 17.74 -6.98
N TYR A 16 -2.48 18.69 -7.86
CA TYR A 16 -2.41 18.49 -9.31
C TYR A 16 -0.97 18.29 -9.78
N PHE A 17 -0.03 19.06 -9.23
CA PHE A 17 1.39 18.87 -9.53
C PHE A 17 1.89 17.51 -9.06
N ASN A 18 1.51 17.07 -7.85
CA ASN A 18 1.90 15.76 -7.34
C ASN A 18 1.33 14.61 -8.16
N ILE A 19 0.06 14.69 -8.58
CA ILE A 19 -0.56 13.70 -9.47
C ILE A 19 0.20 13.68 -10.81
N PHE A 20 0.44 14.84 -11.41
CA PHE A 20 1.20 14.95 -12.66
C PHE A 20 2.61 14.36 -12.52
N LEU A 21 3.30 14.65 -11.42
CA LEU A 21 4.64 14.14 -11.14
C LEU A 21 4.63 12.60 -11.03
N ILE A 22 3.70 12.03 -10.28
CA ILE A 22 3.55 10.58 -10.12
C ILE A 22 3.26 9.91 -11.47
N LEU A 23 2.31 10.45 -12.26
CA LEU A 23 1.97 9.91 -13.57
C LEU A 23 3.14 10.03 -14.56
N SER A 24 3.87 11.14 -14.52
CA SER A 24 5.05 11.34 -15.38
C SER A 24 6.16 10.36 -15.04
N LEU A 25 6.46 10.17 -13.75
CA LEU A 25 7.44 9.19 -13.29
C LEU A 25 7.03 7.76 -13.67
N ALA A 26 5.76 7.40 -13.44
CA ALA A 26 5.23 6.10 -13.86
C ALA A 26 5.35 5.89 -15.38
N GLY A 27 5.03 6.91 -16.17
CA GLY A 27 5.17 6.88 -17.63
C GLY A 27 6.62 6.69 -18.09
N VAL A 28 7.57 7.39 -17.46
CA VAL A 28 9.01 7.22 -17.74
C VAL A 28 9.47 5.81 -17.41
N VAL A 29 9.09 5.27 -16.25
CA VAL A 29 9.40 3.88 -15.87
C VAL A 29 8.82 2.90 -16.87
N LEU A 30 7.53 3.04 -17.21
CA LEU A 30 6.88 2.18 -18.21
C LEU A 30 7.53 2.26 -19.58
N PHE A 31 7.93 3.46 -20.01
CA PHE A 31 8.63 3.66 -21.27
C PHE A 31 9.95 2.88 -21.27
N PHE A 32 10.80 3.05 -20.26
CA PHE A 32 12.07 2.33 -20.19
C PHE A 32 11.89 0.81 -20.07
N THR A 33 10.86 0.36 -19.36
CA THR A 33 10.53 -1.07 -19.24
C THR A 33 10.06 -1.68 -20.56
N LEU A 34 9.28 -0.95 -21.36
CA LEU A 34 8.63 -1.49 -22.56
C LEU A 34 9.33 -1.13 -23.88
N LYS A 35 10.29 -0.20 -23.87
CA LYS A 35 10.91 0.34 -25.10
C LYS A 35 11.51 -0.74 -26.00
N ASN A 36 12.11 -1.78 -25.43
CA ASN A 36 12.80 -2.81 -26.19
C ASN A 36 11.90 -4.02 -26.48
N ASP A 37 11.15 -4.48 -25.47
CA ASP A 37 10.41 -5.76 -25.52
C ASP A 37 8.89 -5.61 -25.37
N GLY A 38 8.36 -4.38 -25.52
CA GLY A 38 6.96 -4.08 -25.21
C GLY A 38 5.95 -4.89 -26.03
N LYS A 39 6.27 -5.25 -27.29
CA LYS A 39 5.41 -6.12 -28.11
C LYS A 39 5.27 -7.52 -27.51
N GLU A 40 6.37 -8.10 -27.05
CA GLU A 40 6.38 -9.42 -26.44
C GLU A 40 5.63 -9.41 -25.11
N VAL A 41 5.85 -8.39 -24.27
CA VAL A 41 5.13 -8.19 -23.00
C VAL A 41 3.62 -8.12 -23.23
N ILE A 42 3.15 -7.30 -24.18
CA ILE A 42 1.71 -7.17 -24.49
C ILE A 42 1.13 -8.50 -25.02
N GLN A 43 1.88 -9.23 -25.85
CA GLN A 43 1.46 -10.51 -26.39
C GLN A 43 1.31 -11.57 -25.29
N ILE A 44 2.23 -11.61 -24.31
CA ILE A 44 2.14 -12.49 -23.15
C ILE A 44 0.93 -12.13 -22.29
N LEU A 45 0.74 -10.85 -21.98
CA LEU A 45 -0.41 -10.38 -21.19
C LEU A 45 -1.75 -10.74 -21.83
N SER A 46 -1.82 -10.69 -23.17
CA SER A 46 -3.03 -11.03 -23.93
C SER A 46 -3.36 -12.54 -23.93
N ARG A 47 -2.41 -13.39 -23.52
CA ARG A 47 -2.56 -14.85 -23.42
C ARG A 47 -2.75 -15.34 -21.99
N ILE A 48 -2.79 -14.43 -21.00
CA ILE A 48 -2.99 -14.80 -19.61
C ILE A 48 -4.36 -15.48 -19.42
N SER A 49 -4.35 -16.58 -18.67
CA SER A 49 -5.59 -17.26 -18.29
C SER A 49 -6.32 -16.44 -17.22
N ILE A 50 -7.53 -15.98 -17.54
CA ILE A 50 -8.39 -15.26 -16.58
C ILE A 50 -8.65 -16.09 -15.30
N PRO A 51 -8.90 -17.42 -15.37
CA PRO A 51 -9.04 -18.22 -14.15
C PRO A 51 -7.77 -18.25 -13.28
N GLY A 52 -6.59 -18.30 -13.90
CA GLY A 52 -5.32 -18.26 -13.18
C GLY A 52 -5.10 -16.91 -12.50
N LEU A 53 -5.44 -15.81 -13.19
CA LEU A 53 -5.38 -14.47 -12.63
C LEU A 53 -6.33 -14.31 -11.42
N LEU A 54 -7.57 -14.80 -11.53
CA LEU A 54 -8.53 -14.77 -10.44
C LEU A 54 -8.05 -15.60 -9.24
N PHE A 55 -7.45 -16.77 -9.50
CA PHE A 55 -6.86 -17.59 -8.45
C PHE A 55 -5.75 -16.84 -7.70
N LEU A 56 -4.86 -16.14 -8.41
CA LEU A 56 -3.83 -15.31 -7.78
C LEU A 56 -4.44 -14.18 -6.93
N VAL A 57 -5.48 -13.51 -7.42
CA VAL A 57 -6.19 -12.48 -6.65
C VAL A 57 -6.78 -13.06 -5.37
N VAL A 58 -7.38 -14.25 -5.43
CA VAL A 58 -7.90 -14.94 -4.24
C VAL A 58 -6.78 -15.24 -3.24
N LEU A 59 -5.62 -15.72 -3.69
CA LEU A 59 -4.47 -15.96 -2.83
C LEU A 59 -3.95 -14.67 -2.17
N MET A 60 -3.90 -13.55 -2.91
CA MET A 60 -3.51 -12.26 -2.35
C MET A 60 -4.49 -11.75 -1.28
N VAL A 61 -5.79 -11.96 -1.49
CA VAL A 61 -6.82 -11.62 -0.49
C VAL A 61 -6.67 -12.53 0.73
N LEU A 62 -6.46 -13.83 0.53
CA LEU A 62 -6.30 -14.80 1.60
C LEU A 62 -5.09 -14.47 2.48
N GLU A 63 -3.97 -14.07 1.88
CA GLU A 63 -2.77 -13.62 2.62
C GLU A 63 -3.11 -12.45 3.56
N LYS A 64 -3.86 -11.44 3.11
CA LYS A 64 -4.28 -10.32 3.96
C LYS A 64 -5.27 -10.73 5.04
N VAL A 65 -6.16 -11.68 4.76
CA VAL A 65 -7.07 -12.24 5.76
C VAL A 65 -6.29 -12.94 6.87
N MET A 66 -5.28 -13.73 6.53
CA MET A 66 -4.43 -14.43 7.51
C MET A 66 -3.62 -13.46 8.37
N LEU A 67 -3.02 -12.42 7.76
CA LEU A 67 -2.34 -11.36 8.51
C LEU A 67 -3.30 -10.62 9.45
N GLY A 68 -4.49 -10.26 8.97
CA GLY A 68 -5.50 -9.59 9.80
C GLY A 68 -6.01 -10.45 10.95
N TRP A 69 -6.07 -11.78 10.75
CA TRP A 69 -6.39 -12.71 11.82
C TRP A 69 -5.25 -12.80 12.85
N GLY A 70 -4.00 -12.95 12.41
CA GLY A 70 -2.83 -12.91 13.32
C GLY A 70 -2.82 -11.65 14.18
N LEU A 71 -3.02 -10.49 13.55
CA LEU A 71 -3.10 -9.20 14.23
C LEU A 71 -4.24 -9.13 15.25
N MET A 72 -5.39 -9.74 14.93
CA MET A 72 -6.51 -9.82 15.87
C MET A 72 -6.18 -10.68 17.09
N LEU A 73 -5.51 -11.83 16.90
CA LEU A 73 -5.10 -12.70 18.00
C LEU A 73 -4.12 -11.99 18.93
N GLU A 74 -3.15 -11.26 18.37
CA GLU A 74 -2.20 -10.45 19.13
C GLU A 74 -2.89 -9.32 19.91
N CYS A 75 -3.74 -8.54 19.23
CA CYS A 75 -4.42 -7.41 19.86
C CYS A 75 -5.37 -7.84 20.99
N ARG A 76 -6.04 -8.99 20.83
CA ARG A 76 -6.96 -9.55 21.84
C ARG A 76 -6.31 -9.94 23.16
N GLN A 77 -4.98 -10.07 23.21
CA GLN A 77 -4.28 -10.31 24.48
C GLN A 77 -4.39 -9.11 25.44
N SER A 78 -4.62 -7.90 24.90
CA SER A 78 -4.79 -6.66 25.68
C SER A 78 -6.16 -6.02 25.51
N HIS A 79 -6.83 -6.24 24.36
CA HIS A 79 -8.12 -5.65 24.00
C HIS A 79 -9.06 -6.74 23.47
N PRO A 80 -9.69 -7.54 24.34
CA PRO A 80 -10.50 -8.71 23.96
C PRO A 80 -11.66 -8.39 22.99
N GLU A 81 -12.14 -7.15 22.99
CA GLU A 81 -13.19 -6.62 22.14
C GLU A 81 -12.75 -6.42 20.68
N TYR A 82 -11.43 -6.44 20.39
CA TYR A 82 -10.92 -6.23 19.05
C TYR A 82 -11.41 -7.34 18.09
N THR A 83 -11.98 -6.93 16.97
CA THR A 83 -12.69 -7.84 16.05
C THR A 83 -11.79 -8.29 14.90
N TRP A 84 -12.11 -9.45 14.33
CA TRP A 84 -11.43 -9.97 13.13
C TRP A 84 -11.50 -8.97 11.97
N LYS A 85 -12.64 -8.30 11.78
CA LYS A 85 -12.84 -7.28 10.74
C LYS A 85 -11.91 -6.08 10.94
N GLN A 86 -11.69 -5.64 12.18
CA GLN A 86 -10.75 -4.57 12.49
C GLN A 86 -9.32 -4.96 12.12
N GLY A 87 -8.90 -6.19 12.44
CA GLY A 87 -7.59 -6.72 12.09
C GLY A 87 -7.36 -6.80 10.58
N ILE A 88 -8.35 -7.29 9.81
CA ILE A 88 -8.25 -7.33 8.34
C ILE A 88 -8.14 -5.93 7.74
N ILE A 89 -8.98 -4.98 8.17
CA ILE A 89 -8.91 -3.60 7.69
C ILE A 89 -7.50 -3.04 7.94
N ASN A 90 -6.95 -3.30 9.13
CA ASN A 90 -5.63 -2.83 9.48
C ASN A 90 -4.53 -3.47 8.61
N ALA A 91 -4.56 -4.80 8.42
CA ALA A 91 -3.62 -5.51 7.56
C ALA A 91 -3.63 -5.01 6.10
N TYR A 92 -4.81 -4.65 5.56
CA TYR A 92 -4.90 -4.04 4.23
C TYR A 92 -4.30 -2.63 4.17
N VAL A 93 -4.55 -1.80 5.19
CA VAL A 93 -3.97 -0.45 5.24
C VAL A 93 -2.45 -0.53 5.40
N ALA A 94 -1.95 -1.32 6.35
CA ALA A 94 -0.52 -1.55 6.53
C ALA A 94 0.12 -2.05 5.23
N GLY A 95 -0.48 -3.04 4.59
CA GLY A 95 -0.03 -3.58 3.31
C GLY A 95 0.00 -2.54 2.19
N LEU A 96 -1.03 -1.71 2.06
CA LEU A 96 -1.05 -0.63 1.06
C LEU A 96 0.11 0.34 1.29
N PHE A 97 0.30 0.81 2.52
CA PHE A 97 1.35 1.75 2.84
C PHE A 97 2.75 1.14 2.65
N CYS A 98 2.96 -0.15 2.92
CA CYS A 98 4.20 -0.86 2.57
C CYS A 98 4.47 -0.82 1.06
N ASN A 99 3.45 -1.02 0.22
CA ASN A 99 3.63 -1.13 -1.23
C ASN A 99 3.81 0.22 -1.95
N ILE A 100 3.28 1.31 -1.40
CA ILE A 100 3.41 2.65 -2.02
C ILE A 100 4.58 3.47 -1.46
N THR A 101 5.24 3.00 -0.39
CA THR A 101 6.37 3.70 0.23
C THR A 101 7.69 2.98 -0.05
N PRO A 102 8.79 3.74 -0.24
CA PRO A 102 10.12 3.14 -0.36
C PRO A 102 10.47 2.31 0.88
N GLY A 103 11.02 1.10 0.65
CA GLY A 103 11.51 0.21 1.69
C GLY A 103 10.43 -0.28 2.68
N ALA A 104 9.16 -0.30 2.28
CA ALA A 104 8.02 -0.72 3.11
C ALA A 104 7.84 0.09 4.42
N SER A 105 8.41 1.29 4.50
CA SER A 105 8.45 2.12 5.71
C SER A 105 7.10 2.65 6.17
N GLY A 106 6.11 2.75 5.27
CA GLY A 106 4.79 3.28 5.58
C GLY A 106 3.89 2.34 6.37
N GLY A 107 4.18 1.03 6.39
CA GLY A 107 3.28 0.02 6.96
C GLY A 107 2.94 0.27 8.42
N GLN A 108 3.96 0.43 9.25
CA GLN A 108 3.80 0.68 10.69
C GLN A 108 3.07 1.99 10.98
N VAL A 109 3.33 3.04 10.17
CA VAL A 109 2.65 4.33 10.29
C VAL A 109 1.16 4.21 9.98
N GLY A 110 0.82 3.54 8.87
CA GLY A 110 -0.56 3.26 8.49
C GLY A 110 -1.28 2.38 9.51
N GLN A 111 -0.59 1.34 10.01
CA GLN A 111 -1.10 0.42 11.01
C GLN A 111 -1.42 1.12 12.34
N GLY A 112 -0.50 1.94 12.84
CA GLY A 112 -0.69 2.73 14.06
C GLY A 112 -1.83 3.75 13.94
N TYR A 113 -1.98 4.38 12.76
CA TYR A 113 -3.10 5.28 12.50
C TYR A 113 -4.46 4.57 12.56
N ILE A 114 -4.57 3.38 11.96
CA ILE A 114 -5.81 2.59 12.00
C ILE A 114 -6.11 2.07 13.39
N PHE A 115 -5.11 1.58 14.12
CA PHE A 115 -5.29 1.18 15.52
C PHE A 115 -5.87 2.31 16.37
N ARG A 116 -5.30 3.52 16.27
CA ARG A 116 -5.82 4.69 16.97
C ARG A 116 -7.28 4.99 16.59
N LYS A 117 -7.64 4.86 15.31
CA LYS A 117 -9.03 5.03 14.86
C LYS A 117 -9.97 3.92 15.34
N GLN A 118 -9.44 2.74 15.63
CA GLN A 118 -10.17 1.59 16.14
C GLN A 118 -10.22 1.53 17.68
N GLY A 119 -9.70 2.56 18.36
CA GLY A 119 -9.71 2.65 19.83
C GLY A 119 -8.50 2.00 20.52
N ILE A 120 -7.51 1.53 19.76
CA ILE A 120 -6.32 0.86 20.30
C ILE A 120 -5.18 1.89 20.48
N PRO A 121 -4.64 2.05 21.70
CA PRO A 121 -3.53 2.97 21.95
C PRO A 121 -2.23 2.50 21.28
N VAL A 122 -1.52 3.45 20.67
CA VAL A 122 -0.33 3.19 19.85
C VAL A 122 0.82 2.59 20.66
N THR A 123 0.88 2.84 21.98
CA THR A 123 1.86 2.24 22.91
C THR A 123 1.78 0.71 23.02
N HIS A 124 0.63 0.12 22.65
CA HIS A 124 0.42 -1.33 22.63
C HIS A 124 0.26 -1.89 21.20
N SER A 125 0.50 -1.05 20.18
CA SER A 125 0.21 -1.34 18.77
C SER A 125 1.45 -1.70 17.94
N ILE A 126 2.61 -1.78 18.57
CA ILE A 126 3.89 -2.07 17.93
C ILE A 126 4.39 -3.40 18.52
N GLY A 127 4.10 -4.49 17.81
CA GLY A 127 4.71 -5.80 17.92
C GLY A 127 5.23 -6.18 16.54
#